data_AF-A0A8T0V547-F1
#
_entry.id   AF-A0A8T0V547-F1
#
_cell.length_a   1.000
_cell.length_b   1.000
_cell.length_c   1.000
_cell.angle_alpha   90.00
_cell.angle_beta   90.00
_cell.angle_gamma   90.00
#
_symmetry.space_group_name_H-M   'P 1'
#
loop_
_entity.id
_entity.type
_entity.pdbx_description
1 polymer ?
#
loop_
_entity_poly.entity_id
_entity_poly.type
_entity_poly.pdbx_seq_one_letter_code
_entity_poly.pdbx_strand_id
1 'polypeptide(L)'
;MELSPAPKGRWADLPEDIALALASRLQEADVCALGGCSRSWRAACDADCVWERLFRCRWPAAAAEAAAASRVQGWKALYINQHRRMGVAISNVVEFVGSSLNNGWLESECYLKAIADLALTADIGFLDVQFFLFSRNHSAIINLIGLHYSIASLHVPVSKALLVILLHFSYG
;
A
#
# COMPACT_ATOMS: atom_id res chain seq x y z
N MET A 1 28.70 -19.37 -37.04
CA MET A 1 28.03 -19.35 -35.73
C MET A 1 26.63 -18.80 -35.97
N GLU A 2 25.67 -19.67 -36.29
CA GLU A 2 24.30 -19.24 -36.56
C GLU A 2 23.64 -18.83 -35.23
N LEU A 3 23.14 -17.60 -35.17
CA LEU A 3 22.31 -17.13 -34.08
C LEU A 3 21.04 -17.99 -34.08
N SER A 4 20.84 -18.78 -33.02
CA SER A 4 19.57 -19.48 -32.81
C SER A 4 18.42 -18.47 -32.90
N PRO A 5 17.32 -18.80 -33.61
CA PRO A 5 16.19 -17.89 -33.73
C PRO A 5 15.68 -17.53 -32.32
N ALA A 6 15.38 -16.25 -32.10
CA ALA A 6 14.83 -15.79 -30.83
C ALA A 6 13.62 -16.67 -30.47
N PRO A 7 13.49 -17.10 -29.20
CA PRO A 7 12.41 -17.98 -28.79
C PRO A 7 11.07 -17.33 -29.14
N LYS A 8 10.24 -18.03 -29.91
CA LYS A 8 8.90 -17.57 -30.27
C LYS A 8 8.05 -17.49 -28.99
N GLY A 9 7.39 -16.35 -28.74
CA GLY A 9 6.46 -16.17 -27.63
C GLY A 9 7.11 -15.71 -26.33
N ARG A 10 7.89 -14.62 -26.35
CA ARG A 10 8.42 -14.03 -25.11
C ARG A 10 7.33 -13.19 -24.44
N TRP A 11 7.27 -13.22 -23.12
CA TRP A 11 6.41 -12.33 -22.32
C TRP A 11 6.63 -10.85 -22.63
N ALA A 12 7.83 -10.48 -23.08
CA ALA A 12 8.17 -9.11 -23.46
C ALA A 12 7.57 -8.66 -24.81
N ASP A 13 7.11 -9.61 -25.63
CA ASP A 13 6.55 -9.39 -26.98
C ASP A 13 5.00 -9.45 -26.97
N LEU A 14 4.38 -9.45 -25.79
CA LEU A 14 2.93 -9.40 -25.66
C LEU A 14 2.36 -8.12 -26.29
N PRO A 15 1.18 -8.20 -26.91
CA PRO A 15 0.40 -7.03 -27.27
C PRO A 15 0.23 -6.07 -26.09
N GLU A 16 0.29 -4.77 -26.37
CA GLU A 16 0.27 -3.71 -25.34
C GLU A 16 -0.98 -3.77 -24.47
N ASP A 17 -2.15 -4.04 -25.07
CA ASP A 17 -3.43 -4.18 -24.38
C ASP A 17 -3.43 -5.34 -23.37
N ILE A 18 -2.80 -6.46 -23.71
CA ILE A 18 -2.67 -7.61 -22.81
C ILE A 18 -1.70 -7.31 -21.68
N ALA A 19 -0.55 -6.70 -21.98
CA ALA A 19 0.43 -6.31 -20.97
C ALA A 19 -0.19 -5.30 -19.97
N LEU A 20 -0.97 -4.33 -20.48
CA LEU A 20 -1.67 -3.35 -19.68
C LEU A 20 -2.77 -3.98 -18.81
N ALA A 21 -3.53 -4.92 -19.38
CA ALA A 21 -4.57 -5.65 -18.64
C ALA A 21 -3.96 -6.47 -17.50
N LEU A 22 -2.81 -7.10 -17.72
CA LEU A 22 -2.07 -7.82 -16.68
C LEU A 22 -1.56 -6.86 -15.60
N ALA A 23 -0.84 -5.80 -15.99
CA ALA A 23 -0.31 -4.80 -15.06
C ALA A 23 -1.42 -4.17 -14.20
N SER A 24 -2.58 -3.88 -14.80
CA SER A 24 -3.74 -3.32 -14.09
C SER A 24 -4.28 -4.26 -13.00
N ARG A 25 -4.08 -5.57 -13.08
CA ARG A 25 -4.61 -6.53 -12.08
C ARG A 25 -3.71 -6.72 -10.87
N LEU A 26 -2.50 -6.19 -10.91
CA LEU A 26 -1.48 -6.38 -9.90
C LEU A 26 -1.60 -5.38 -8.75
N GLN A 27 -0.97 -5.71 -7.62
CA GLN A 27 -0.75 -4.77 -6.52
C GLN A 27 0.48 -3.92 -6.82
N GLU A 28 0.64 -2.80 -6.10
CA GLU A 28 1.72 -1.83 -6.35
C GLU A 28 3.12 -2.47 -6.35
N ALA A 29 3.42 -3.32 -5.37
CA ALA A 29 4.72 -4.01 -5.29
C ALA A 29 4.99 -4.87 -6.54
N ASP A 30 3.98 -5.59 -7.02
CA ASP A 30 4.08 -6.45 -8.21
C ASP A 30 4.19 -5.62 -9.50
N VAL A 31 3.49 -4.47 -9.59
CA VAL A 31 3.63 -3.52 -10.70
C VAL A 31 5.06 -2.99 -10.77
N CYS A 32 5.63 -2.60 -9.63
CA CYS A 32 7.02 -2.15 -9.55
C CYS A 32 8.01 -3.25 -9.92
N ALA A 33 7.82 -4.48 -9.44
CA ALA A 33 8.68 -5.62 -9.76
C ALA A 33 8.63 -5.97 -11.26
N LEU A 34 7.43 -6.05 -11.84
CA LEU A 34 7.21 -6.36 -13.24
C LEU A 34 7.80 -5.30 -14.18
N GLY A 35 7.63 -4.01 -13.86
CA GLY A 35 8.25 -2.90 -14.58
C GLY A 35 9.78 -2.91 -14.51
N GLY A 36 10.35 -3.57 -13.52
CA GLY A 36 11.79 -3.84 -13.41
C GLY A 36 12.31 -4.86 -14.43
N CYS A 37 11.45 -5.77 -14.92
CA CYS A 37 11.88 -6.92 -15.72
C CYS A 37 12.27 -6.58 -17.18
N SER A 38 11.61 -5.59 -17.81
CA SER A 38 11.91 -5.21 -19.20
C SER A 38 11.43 -3.79 -19.53
N ARG A 39 11.86 -3.25 -20.69
CA ARG A 39 11.35 -1.96 -21.17
C ARG A 39 9.88 -2.01 -21.58
N SER A 40 9.42 -3.12 -22.18
CA SER A 40 8.01 -3.28 -22.55
C SER A 40 7.09 -3.34 -21.33
N TRP A 41 7.49 -4.11 -20.30
CA TRP A 41 6.77 -4.16 -19.04
C TRP A 41 6.82 -2.83 -18.29
N ARG A 42 7.94 -2.11 -18.32
CA ARG A 42 8.04 -0.77 -17.74
C ARG A 42 7.00 0.17 -18.34
N ALA A 43 6.87 0.20 -19.67
CA ALA A 43 5.88 1.04 -20.34
C ALA A 43 4.45 0.69 -19.90
N ALA A 44 4.09 -0.59 -19.84
CA ALA A 44 2.78 -1.04 -19.38
C ALA A 44 2.52 -0.71 -17.90
N CYS A 45 3.52 -0.88 -17.03
CA CYS A 45 3.42 -0.60 -15.58
C CYS A 45 3.42 0.91 -15.27
N ASP A 46 4.00 1.73 -16.14
CA ASP A 46 4.00 3.20 -16.01
C ASP A 46 2.75 3.86 -16.60
N ALA A 47 1.86 3.09 -17.24
CA ALA A 47 0.64 3.61 -17.82
C ALA A 47 -0.31 4.18 -16.75
N ASP A 48 -0.86 5.35 -17.03
CA ASP A 48 -1.61 6.16 -16.06
C ASP A 48 -2.85 5.43 -15.50
N CYS A 49 -3.53 4.64 -16.33
CA CYS A 49 -4.70 3.86 -15.92
C CYS A 49 -4.38 2.74 -14.90
N VAL A 50 -3.15 2.21 -14.89
CA VAL A 50 -2.70 1.25 -13.87
C VAL A 50 -2.67 1.93 -12.51
N TRP A 51 -2.08 3.12 -12.45
CA TRP A 51 -1.98 3.91 -11.23
C TRP A 51 -3.33 4.50 -10.80
N GLU A 52 -4.20 4.88 -11.75
CA GLU A 52 -5.59 5.28 -11.46
C GLU A 52 -6.34 4.17 -10.72
N ARG A 53 -6.24 2.94 -11.23
CA ARG A 53 -6.88 1.79 -10.62
C ARG A 53 -6.31 1.51 -9.23
N LEU A 54 -4.97 1.48 -9.09
CA LEU A 54 -4.32 1.30 -7.79
C LEU A 54 -4.78 2.36 -6.78
N PHE A 55 -4.84 3.62 -7.20
CA PHE A 55 -5.29 4.74 -6.37
C PHE A 55 -6.75 4.54 -5.94
N ARG A 56 -7.66 4.28 -6.89
CA ARG A 56 -9.09 4.08 -6.60
C ARG A 56 -9.37 2.88 -5.72
N CYS A 57 -8.64 1.79 -5.91
CA CYS A 57 -8.79 0.60 -5.09
C CYS A 57 -8.31 0.82 -3.64
N ARG A 58 -7.30 1.67 -3.44
CA ARG A 58 -6.73 1.93 -2.11
C ARG A 58 -7.43 3.07 -1.38
N TRP A 59 -7.73 4.18 -2.07
CA TRP A 59 -8.30 5.41 -1.53
C TRP A 59 -9.49 5.91 -2.36
N PRO A 60 -10.65 5.22 -2.30
CA PRO A 60 -11.79 5.53 -3.16
C PRO A 60 -12.37 6.94 -2.93
N ALA A 61 -12.36 7.43 -1.68
CA ALA A 61 -12.85 8.77 -1.35
C ALA A 61 -11.90 9.86 -1.89
N ALA A 62 -10.60 9.80 -1.56
CA ALA A 62 -9.59 10.69 -2.15
C ALA A 62 -9.57 10.66 -3.70
N ALA A 63 -9.91 9.53 -4.32
CA ALA A 63 -9.88 9.41 -5.78
C ALA A 63 -10.92 10.30 -6.47
N ALA A 64 -12.07 10.52 -5.84
CA ALA A 64 -13.11 11.40 -6.35
C ALA A 64 -12.61 12.86 -6.38
N GLU A 65 -11.89 13.27 -5.35
CA GLU A 65 -11.33 14.62 -5.23
C GLU A 65 -10.13 14.83 -6.16
N ALA A 66 -9.32 13.79 -6.35
CA ALA A 66 -8.09 13.84 -7.14
C ALA A 66 -8.32 13.84 -8.67
N ALA A 67 -9.55 13.56 -9.13
CA ALA A 67 -9.86 13.39 -10.55
C ALA A 67 -9.57 14.63 -11.42
N ALA A 68 -9.68 15.84 -10.86
CA ALA A 68 -9.29 17.07 -11.57
C ALA A 68 -7.76 17.24 -11.61
N ALA A 69 -7.08 16.96 -10.49
CA ALA A 69 -5.64 17.08 -10.36
C ALA A 69 -4.89 16.04 -11.22
N SER A 70 -5.47 14.86 -11.43
CA SER A 70 -4.85 13.78 -12.23
C SER A 70 -4.63 14.19 -13.68
N ARG A 71 -5.48 15.06 -14.24
CA ARG A 71 -5.32 15.59 -15.60
C ARG A 71 -4.04 16.42 -15.78
N VAL A 72 -3.50 16.95 -14.70
CA VAL A 72 -2.30 17.80 -14.70
C VAL A 72 -1.07 17.01 -14.23
N GLN A 73 -1.20 16.22 -13.17
CA GLN A 73 -0.07 15.57 -12.49
C GLN A 73 0.12 14.10 -12.87
N GLY A 74 -0.91 13.45 -13.42
CA GLY A 74 -0.96 11.99 -13.60
C GLY A 74 -1.27 11.25 -12.29
N TRP A 75 -1.90 10.08 -12.41
CA TRP A 75 -2.29 9.23 -11.28
C TRP A 75 -1.09 8.63 -10.55
N LYS A 76 0.02 8.36 -11.24
CA LYS A 76 1.24 7.85 -10.61
C LYS A 76 1.81 8.84 -9.59
N ALA A 77 1.91 10.12 -9.96
CA ALA A 77 2.40 11.16 -9.05
C ALA A 77 1.44 11.35 -7.86
N LEU A 78 0.14 11.36 -8.12
CA LEU A 78 -0.88 11.44 -7.07
C LEU A 78 -0.80 10.25 -6.10
N TYR A 79 -0.62 9.03 -6.62
CA TYR A 79 -0.45 7.83 -5.80
C TYR A 79 0.75 7.94 -4.87
N ILE A 80 1.91 8.33 -5.40
CA ILE A 80 3.14 8.49 -4.62
C ILE A 80 2.94 9.56 -3.53
N ASN A 81 2.34 10.70 -3.87
CA ASN A 81 2.10 11.77 -2.91
C ASN A 81 1.12 11.35 -1.81
N GLN A 82 0.01 10.68 -2.17
CA GLN A 82 -0.96 10.19 -1.20
C GLN A 82 -0.35 9.11 -0.30
N HIS A 83 0.40 8.16 -0.87
CA HIS A 83 1.12 7.14 -0.10
C HIS A 83 2.05 7.78 0.94
N ARG A 84 2.83 8.79 0.53
CA ARG A 84 3.72 9.54 1.43
C ARG A 84 2.94 10.26 2.53
N ARG A 85 1.80 10.89 2.19
CA ARG A 85 0.92 11.55 3.17
C ARG A 85 0.41 10.57 4.23
N MET A 86 -0.05 9.39 3.81
CA MET A 86 -0.51 8.34 4.73
C MET A 86 0.65 7.86 5.62
N GLY A 87 1.83 7.65 5.04
CA GLY A 87 3.03 7.29 5.79
C GLY A 87 3.37 8.30 6.88
N VAL A 88 3.38 9.60 6.55
CA VAL A 88 3.65 10.67 7.53
C VAL A 88 2.59 10.70 8.64
N ALA A 89 1.30 10.59 8.28
CA ALA A 89 0.22 10.60 9.28
C ALA A 89 0.34 9.43 10.27
N ILE A 90 0.64 8.23 9.77
CA ILE A 90 0.83 7.04 10.61
C ILE A 90 2.12 7.17 11.43
N SER A 91 3.22 7.66 10.86
CA SER A 91 4.46 7.89 11.60
C SER A 91 4.27 8.82 12.79
N ASN A 92 3.47 9.88 12.66
CA ASN A 92 3.16 10.76 13.78
C ASN A 92 2.48 10.01 14.95
N VAL A 93 1.60 9.05 14.64
CA VAL A 93 0.96 8.18 15.65
C VAL A 93 1.99 7.23 16.28
N VAL A 94 2.87 6.64 15.47
CA VAL A 94 3.94 5.75 15.95
C VAL A 94 4.89 6.51 16.89
N GLU A 95 5.30 7.72 16.53
CA GLU A 95 6.15 8.59 17.35
C GLU A 95 5.45 9.01 18.65
N PHE A 96 4.15 9.35 18.57
CA PHE A 96 3.34 9.66 19.75
C PHE A 96 3.28 8.47 20.73
N VAL A 97 3.00 7.27 20.25
CA VAL A 97 2.97 6.06 21.08
C VAL A 97 4.37 5.75 21.62
N GLY A 98 5.39 5.89 20.78
CA GLY A 98 6.81 5.73 21.14
C GLY A 98 7.22 6.61 22.32
N SER A 99 6.84 7.89 22.29
CA SER A 99 7.12 8.87 23.35
C SER A 99 6.24 8.70 24.59
N SER A 100 5.07 8.07 24.46
CA SER A 100 4.15 7.79 25.57
C SER A 100 4.45 6.46 26.28
N LEU A 101 5.38 5.65 25.78
CA LEU A 101 5.76 4.38 26.37
C LEU A 101 6.60 4.57 27.63
N ASN A 102 6.17 3.96 28.73
CA ASN A 102 6.90 3.94 30.00
C ASN A 102 7.24 2.49 30.38
N ASN A 103 8.53 2.13 30.38
CA ASN A 103 9.00 0.77 30.67
C ASN A 103 8.31 -0.35 29.86
N GLY A 104 7.94 -0.05 28.60
CA GLY A 104 7.25 -1.00 27.72
C GLY A 104 5.73 -1.07 27.90
N TRP A 105 5.15 -0.25 28.78
CA TRP A 105 3.72 -0.14 28.99
C TRP A 105 3.18 1.16 28.41
N LEU A 106 1.94 1.13 27.93
CA LEU A 106 1.22 2.29 27.42
C LEU A 106 -0.08 2.46 28.19
N GLU A 107 -0.36 3.67 28.64
CA GLU A 107 -1.62 4.02 29.28
C GLU A 107 -2.81 3.82 28.33
N SER A 108 -3.95 3.44 28.90
CA SER A 108 -5.15 3.11 28.10
C SER A 108 -5.65 4.32 27.30
N GLU A 109 -5.51 5.52 27.85
CA GLU A 109 -5.88 6.79 27.28
C GLU A 109 -5.01 7.10 26.06
N CYS A 110 -3.69 6.91 26.16
CA CYS A 110 -2.77 7.06 25.03
C CYS A 110 -3.04 6.02 23.94
N TYR A 111 -3.37 4.78 24.33
CA TYR A 111 -3.74 3.73 23.39
C TYR A 111 -5.00 4.08 22.60
N LEU A 112 -6.07 4.50 23.29
CA LEU A 112 -7.32 4.90 22.67
C LEU A 112 -7.16 6.15 21.81
N LYS A 113 -6.37 7.12 22.26
CA LYS A 113 -6.03 8.31 21.48
C LYS A 113 -5.33 7.95 20.17
N ALA A 114 -4.37 7.01 20.18
CA ALA A 114 -3.70 6.58 18.96
C ALA A 114 -4.67 5.99 17.93
N ILE A 115 -5.65 5.19 18.38
CA ILE A 115 -6.69 4.65 17.48
C ILE A 115 -7.60 5.77 16.97
N ALA A 116 -7.97 6.72 17.83
CA ALA A 116 -8.79 7.86 17.44
C ALA A 116 -8.07 8.75 16.41
N ASP A 117 -6.78 9.03 16.59
CA ASP A 117 -5.98 9.82 15.65
C ASP A 117 -5.88 9.15 14.26
N LEU A 118 -5.75 7.81 14.22
CA LEU A 118 -5.82 7.05 12.97
C LEU A 118 -7.23 7.14 12.33
N ALA A 119 -8.29 7.14 13.13
CA ALA A 119 -9.67 7.25 12.63
C ALA A 119 -10.05 8.66 12.17
N LEU A 120 -9.44 9.70 12.75
CA LEU A 120 -9.61 11.09 12.34
C LEU A 120 -8.87 11.41 11.03
N THR A 121 -7.83 10.65 10.71
CA THR A 121 -7.10 10.82 9.45
C THR A 121 -7.92 10.20 8.32
N ALA A 122 -8.45 11.06 7.44
CA ALA A 122 -9.18 10.62 6.26
C ALA A 122 -8.33 9.69 5.38
N ASP A 123 -9.02 8.75 4.72
CA ASP A 123 -8.46 7.82 3.74
C ASP A 123 -7.47 6.76 4.26
N ILE A 124 -7.12 6.68 5.55
CA ILE A 124 -6.32 5.55 6.02
C ILE A 124 -7.12 4.26 5.82
N GLY A 125 -6.65 3.42 4.90
CA GLY A 125 -7.25 2.13 4.60
C GLY A 125 -6.44 0.98 5.18
N PHE A 126 -6.96 -0.24 4.99
CA PHE A 126 -6.28 -1.43 5.51
C PHE A 126 -4.91 -1.65 4.86
N LEU A 127 -4.76 -1.36 3.57
CA LEU A 127 -3.46 -1.44 2.90
C LEU A 127 -2.44 -0.50 3.57
N ASP A 128 -2.83 0.72 3.98
CA ASP A 128 -1.93 1.63 4.69
C ASP A 128 -1.48 1.07 6.03
N VAL A 129 -2.39 0.44 6.78
CA VAL A 129 -2.05 -0.27 8.02
C VAL A 129 -1.04 -1.38 7.74
N GLN A 130 -1.22 -2.16 6.67
CA GLN A 130 -0.29 -3.22 6.30
C GLN A 130 1.10 -2.66 5.97
N PHE A 131 1.17 -1.59 5.19
CA PHE A 131 2.44 -0.97 4.79
C PHE A 131 3.18 -0.32 5.96
N PHE A 132 2.46 0.36 6.85
CA PHE A 132 3.05 1.30 7.80
C PHE A 132 2.94 0.90 9.26
N LEU A 133 1.96 0.10 9.67
CA LEU A 133 1.82 -0.35 11.06
C LEU A 133 2.32 -1.77 11.24
N PHE A 134 1.96 -2.69 10.34
CA PHE A 134 2.38 -4.09 10.42
C PHE A 134 3.82 -4.29 9.98
N SER A 135 4.75 -4.10 10.92
CA SER A 135 6.18 -4.26 10.69
C SER A 135 6.87 -4.96 11.84
N ARG A 136 7.92 -5.72 11.49
CA ARG A 136 8.84 -6.33 12.46
C ARG A 136 9.71 -5.30 13.17
N ASN A 137 9.83 -4.10 12.60
CA ASN A 137 10.56 -2.99 13.21
C ASN A 137 9.70 -2.23 14.24
N HIS A 138 8.39 -2.50 14.28
CA HIS A 138 7.49 -1.91 15.25
C HIS A 138 7.32 -2.80 16.49
N SER A 139 7.04 -2.18 17.64
CA SER A 139 6.71 -2.91 18.85
C SER A 139 5.39 -3.68 18.70
N ALA A 140 5.17 -4.70 19.53
CA ALA A 140 3.91 -5.44 19.57
C ALA A 140 2.70 -4.51 19.82
N ILE A 141 2.89 -3.43 20.60
CA ILE A 141 1.84 -2.44 20.89
C ILE A 141 1.43 -1.68 19.64
N ILE A 142 2.39 -1.23 18.82
CA ILE A 142 2.09 -0.55 17.55
C ILE A 142 1.34 -1.47 16.59
N ASN A 143 1.80 -2.72 16.45
CA ASN A 143 1.11 -3.72 15.64
C ASN A 143 -0.31 -3.99 16.16
N LEU A 144 -0.51 -4.01 17.49
CA LEU A 144 -1.81 -4.20 18.11
C LEU A 144 -2.75 -3.00 17.87
N ILE A 145 -2.23 -1.77 17.92
CA ILE A 145 -2.99 -0.56 17.55
C ILE A 145 -3.48 -0.68 16.10
N GLY A 146 -2.60 -1.07 15.17
CA GLY A 146 -2.99 -1.30 13.77
C GLY A 146 -4.06 -2.38 13.62
N LEU A 147 -3.97 -3.47 14.39
CA LEU A 147 -4.96 -4.54 14.40
C LEU A 147 -6.32 -4.06 14.92
N HIS A 148 -6.33 -3.37 16.06
CA HIS A 148 -7.56 -2.84 16.65
C HIS A 148 -8.22 -1.80 15.75
N TYR A 149 -7.44 -0.87 15.20
CA TYR A 149 -7.94 0.10 14.22
C TYR A 149 -8.56 -0.59 12.98
N SER A 150 -7.89 -1.62 12.46
CA SER A 150 -8.40 -2.39 11.30
C SER A 150 -9.75 -3.04 11.58
N ILE A 151 -9.95 -3.58 12.78
CA ILE A 151 -11.19 -4.27 13.15
C ILE A 151 -12.29 -3.26 13.50
N ALA A 152 -11.98 -2.30 14.37
CA ALA A 152 -12.96 -1.40 14.96
C ALA A 152 -13.37 -0.25 14.03
N SER A 153 -12.42 0.33 13.29
CA SER A 153 -12.67 1.49 12.42
C SER A 153 -12.88 1.08 10.97
N LEU A 154 -12.06 0.15 10.46
CA LEU A 154 -12.12 -0.28 9.05
C LEU A 154 -13.01 -1.51 8.81
N HIS A 155 -13.55 -2.12 9.88
CA HIS A 155 -14.44 -3.27 9.80
C HIS A 155 -13.82 -4.47 9.04
N VAL A 156 -12.50 -4.62 9.11
CA VAL A 156 -11.78 -5.74 8.49
C VAL A 156 -12.05 -7.01 9.31
N PRO A 157 -12.44 -8.13 8.68
CA PRO A 157 -12.60 -9.39 9.39
C PRO A 157 -11.31 -9.80 10.13
N VAL A 158 -11.45 -10.21 11.39
CA VAL A 158 -10.33 -10.60 12.25
C VAL A 158 -9.45 -11.66 11.59
N SER A 159 -10.06 -12.65 10.92
CA SER A 159 -9.35 -13.71 10.20
C SER A 159 -8.41 -13.16 9.11
N LYS A 160 -8.84 -12.12 8.38
CA LYS A 160 -8.04 -11.48 7.35
C LYS A 160 -6.91 -10.65 7.95
N ALA A 161 -7.19 -9.89 9.01
CA ALA A 161 -6.18 -9.07 9.68
C ALA A 161 -5.08 -9.93 10.33
N LEU A 162 -5.46 -11.02 11.02
CA LEU A 162 -4.52 -11.95 11.64
C LEU A 162 -3.71 -12.72 10.60
N LEU A 163 -4.31 -13.18 9.50
CA LEU A 163 -3.59 -13.89 8.45
C LEU A 163 -2.46 -13.04 7.87
N VAL A 164 -2.68 -11.74 7.69
CA VAL A 164 -1.65 -10.82 7.19
C VAL A 164 -0.49 -10.71 8.17
N ILE A 165 -0.78 -10.52 9.46
CA ILE A 165 0.24 -10.47 10.50
C ILE A 165 1.01 -11.80 10.49
N LEU A 166 0.32 -12.94 10.54
CA LEU A 166 0.98 -14.25 10.54
C LEU A 166 1.88 -14.46 9.32
N LEU A 167 1.44 -14.08 8.12
CA LEU A 167 2.25 -14.17 6.90
C LEU A 167 3.45 -13.22 6.93
N HIS A 168 3.28 -11.97 7.37
CA HIS A 168 4.37 -10.99 7.50
C HIS A 168 5.43 -11.41 8.52
N PHE A 169 5.03 -12.12 9.58
CA PHE A 169 5.94 -12.54 10.65
C PHE A 169 6.51 -13.96 10.44
N SER A 170 5.93 -14.77 9.54
CA SER A 170 6.36 -16.16 9.30
C SER A 170 7.26 -16.37 8.07
N TYR A 171 7.19 -15.49 7.06
CA TYR A 171 7.87 -15.68 5.75
C TYR A 171 8.94 -14.64 5.41
N GLY A 172 9.37 -13.82 6.36
CA GLY A 172 10.41 -12.81 6.15
C GLY A 172 11.69 -13.10 6.90
#